data_AF-A0A355ANH3-F1
#
_entry.id   AF-A0A355ANH3-F1
#
_cell.length_a   1.000
_cell.length_b   1.000
_cell.length_c   1.000
_cell.angle_alpha   90.00
_cell.angle_beta   90.00
_cell.angle_gamma   90.00
#
_symmetry.space_group_name_H-M   'P 1'
#
loop_
_entity.id
_entity.type
_entity.pdbx_description
1 polymer ?
#
loop_
_entity_poly.entity_id
_entity_poly.type
_entity_poly.pdbx_seq_one_letter_code
_entity_poly.pdbx_strand_id
1 'polypeptide(L)'
;QVVCVCPQGVRTAMLGDSDDGGIAGVDGIVEPSAVADVTLAAIEENTFFALPHPNVADYETMRAGQRDRWLGGMRKFRRKMMSERGRPI
;
A
#
# COMPACT_ATOMS: atom_id res chain seq x y z
N GLN A 1 2.63 23.45 7.33
CA GLN A 1 2.67 22.05 7.81
C GLN A 1 3.26 21.15 6.73
N VAL A 2 3.75 19.97 7.09
CA VAL A 2 4.12 18.89 6.16
C VAL A 2 3.16 17.72 6.37
N VAL A 3 2.68 17.14 5.26
CA VAL A 3 1.89 15.90 5.24
C VAL A 3 2.65 14.86 4.41
N CYS A 4 2.73 13.64 4.93
CA CYS A 4 3.29 12.48 4.27
C CYS A 4 2.14 11.59 3.77
N VAL A 5 1.93 11.56 2.45
CA VAL A 5 0.97 10.65 1.82
C VAL A 5 1.61 9.27 1.64
N CYS A 6 0.96 8.22 2.14
CA CYS A 6 1.49 6.85 2.10
C CYS A 6 0.48 5.88 1.45
N PRO A 7 0.27 5.92 0.12
CA PRO A 7 -0.65 5.03 -0.57
C PRO A 7 -0.03 3.65 -0.87
N GLN A 8 -0.87 2.65 -1.10
CA GLN A 8 -0.51 1.36 -1.73
C GLN A 8 -0.91 1.37 -3.22
N GLY A 9 -1.85 0.51 -3.64
CA GLY A 9 -2.33 0.43 -5.02
C GLY A 9 -3.21 1.63 -5.38
N VAL A 10 -2.78 2.44 -6.34
CA VAL A 10 -3.54 3.58 -6.88
C VAL A 10 -3.69 3.43 -8.38
N ARG A 11 -4.90 3.64 -8.92
CA ARG A 11 -5.23 3.55 -10.36
C ARG A 11 -4.54 4.64 -11.18
N THR A 12 -3.24 4.45 -11.39
CA THR A 12 -2.35 5.30 -12.18
C THR A 12 -1.62 4.43 -13.19
N ALA A 13 -0.95 5.07 -14.16
CA ALA A 13 -0.11 4.36 -15.11
C ALA A 13 1.03 3.54 -14.46
N MET A 14 1.38 3.79 -13.19
CA MET A 14 2.40 3.01 -12.46
C MET A 14 1.96 1.56 -12.16
N LEU A 15 0.67 1.25 -12.17
CA LEU A 15 0.19 -0.13 -12.00
C LEU A 15 0.42 -0.99 -13.27
N GLY A 16 0.70 -0.35 -14.41
CA GLY A 16 0.83 -1.04 -15.70
C GLY A 16 -0.46 -1.75 -16.14
N ASP A 17 -0.30 -2.72 -17.04
CA ASP A 17 -1.42 -3.42 -17.70
C ASP A 17 -2.06 -4.54 -16.87
N SER A 18 -1.77 -4.62 -15.56
CA SER A 18 -2.43 -5.61 -14.70
C SER A 18 -3.78 -5.08 -14.23
N ASP A 19 -4.86 -5.73 -14.66
CA ASP A 19 -6.23 -5.38 -14.26
C ASP A 19 -6.44 -5.41 -12.73
N ASP A 20 -5.69 -6.25 -12.02
CA ASP A 20 -5.75 -6.42 -10.55
C ASP A 20 -4.69 -5.60 -9.79
N GLY A 21 -3.86 -4.80 -10.48
CA GLY A 21 -2.78 -4.02 -9.87
C GLY A 21 -1.63 -4.87 -9.32
N GLY A 22 -1.59 -6.16 -9.64
CA GLY A 22 -0.52 -7.06 -9.25
C GLY A 22 -0.34 -7.16 -7.74
N ILE A 23 0.89 -6.97 -7.24
CA ILE A 23 1.15 -7.05 -5.79
C ILE A 23 0.64 -5.80 -5.08
N ALA A 24 0.64 -4.65 -5.76
CA ALA A 24 0.20 -3.39 -5.20
C ALA A 24 -1.32 -3.34 -4.98
N GLY A 25 -2.09 -4.13 -5.74
CA GLY A 25 -3.55 -4.18 -5.64
C GLY A 25 -4.11 -5.18 -4.61
N VAL A 26 -3.26 -5.92 -3.89
CA VAL A 26 -3.71 -6.97 -2.94
C VAL A 26 -4.60 -6.42 -1.83
N ASP A 27 -4.35 -5.19 -1.37
CA ASP A 27 -5.15 -4.50 -0.36
C ASP A 27 -6.16 -3.53 -0.98
N GLY A 28 -6.46 -3.71 -2.27
CA GLY A 28 -7.36 -2.87 -3.05
C GLY A 28 -6.63 -1.76 -3.81
N ILE A 29 -7.22 -1.39 -4.94
CA ILE A 29 -6.80 -0.26 -5.76
C ILE A 29 -7.75 0.90 -5.49
N VAL A 30 -7.21 2.04 -5.07
CA VAL A 30 -7.98 3.28 -4.91
C VAL A 30 -7.82 4.19 -6.12
N GLU A 31 -8.80 5.06 -6.35
CA GLU A 31 -8.68 6.11 -7.37
C GLU A 31 -7.74 7.23 -6.90
N PRO A 32 -7.04 7.92 -7.82
CA PRO A 32 -6.22 9.08 -7.47
C PRO A 32 -6.99 10.19 -6.74
N SER A 33 -8.29 10.36 -7.04
CA SER A 33 -9.16 11.31 -6.34
C SER A 33 -9.31 10.96 -4.85
N ALA A 34 -9.49 9.69 -4.51
CA ALA A 34 -9.58 9.25 -3.12
C ALA A 34 -8.27 9.51 -2.36
N VAL A 35 -7.11 9.38 -3.01
CA VAL A 35 -5.81 9.75 -2.42
C VAL A 35 -5.74 11.25 -2.17
N ALA A 36 -6.24 12.07 -3.11
CA ALA A 36 -6.29 13.51 -2.96
C ALA A 36 -7.20 13.92 -1.79
N ASP A 37 -8.39 13.33 -1.67
CA ASP A 37 -9.35 13.60 -0.59
C ASP A 37 -8.73 13.32 0.78
N VAL A 38 -8.09 12.16 0.95
CA VAL A 38 -7.42 11.80 2.22
C VAL A 38 -6.23 12.71 2.52
N THR A 39 -5.52 13.18 1.49
CA THR A 39 -4.41 14.14 1.65
C THR A 39 -4.91 15.50 2.11
N LEU A 40 -6.00 16.00 1.50
CA LEU A 40 -6.61 17.28 1.89
C LEU A 40 -7.18 17.22 3.31
N ALA A 41 -7.86 16.13 3.66
CA ALA A 41 -8.35 15.90 5.01
C ALA A 41 -7.21 15.95 6.05
N ALA A 42 -6.06 15.32 5.78
CA ALA A 42 -4.91 15.35 6.69
C ALA A 42 -4.33 16.77 6.87
N ILE A 43 -4.36 17.60 5.83
CA ILE A 43 -3.97 19.01 5.91
C ILE A 43 -4.94 19.79 6.81
N GLU A 44 -6.25 19.62 6.62
CA GLU A 44 -7.28 20.29 7.43
C GLU A 44 -7.21 19.88 8.91
N GLU A 45 -7.07 18.58 9.16
CA GLU A 45 -7.00 17.99 10.51
C GLU A 45 -5.64 18.21 11.19
N ASN A 46 -4.68 18.81 10.50
CA ASN A 46 -3.30 18.97 10.95
C ASN A 46 -2.64 17.65 11.37
N THR A 47 -2.89 16.55 10.67
CA THR A 47 -2.22 15.27 10.90
C THR A 47 -1.03 15.08 9.97
N PHE A 48 0.01 14.36 10.42
CA PHE A 48 1.21 14.16 9.60
C PHE A 48 1.02 13.11 8.51
N PHE A 49 0.26 12.05 8.76
CA PHE A 49 0.07 10.96 7.80
C PHE A 49 -1.30 11.04 7.12
N ALA A 50 -1.29 11.02 5.80
CA ALA A 50 -2.45 10.71 4.98
C ALA A 50 -2.36 9.23 4.54
N LEU A 51 -3.30 8.40 4.99
CA LEU A 51 -3.31 6.95 4.77
C LEU A 51 -4.54 6.52 3.94
N PRO A 52 -4.49 6.62 2.60
CA PRO A 52 -5.59 6.17 1.74
C PRO A 52 -5.93 4.68 1.88
N HIS A 53 -4.95 3.89 2.33
CA HIS A 53 -5.10 2.49 2.67
C HIS A 53 -4.87 2.32 4.19
N PRO A 54 -5.93 2.11 5.00
CA PRO A 54 -5.81 2.12 6.46
C PRO A 54 -4.86 1.04 7.00
N ASN A 55 -4.77 -0.11 6.31
CA ASN A 55 -3.88 -1.22 6.66
C ASN A 55 -2.38 -0.84 6.66
N VAL A 56 -2.00 0.27 6.00
CA VAL A 56 -0.60 0.73 5.94
C VAL A 56 -0.04 1.05 7.33
N ALA A 57 -0.85 1.58 8.25
CA ALA A 57 -0.43 1.86 9.62
C ALA A 57 -0.03 0.56 10.36
N ASP A 58 -0.82 -0.49 10.19
CA ASP A 58 -0.54 -1.80 10.80
C ASP A 58 0.72 -2.43 10.22
N TYR A 59 0.93 -2.26 8.91
CA TYR A 59 2.14 -2.74 8.24
C TYR A 59 3.39 -2.00 8.68
N GLU A 60 3.31 -0.68 8.83
CA GLU A 60 4.37 0.15 9.38
C GLU A 60 4.74 -0.34 10.78
N THR A 61 3.74 -0.46 11.65
CA THR A 61 3.90 -0.90 13.05
C THR A 61 4.49 -2.31 13.13
N MET A 62 3.97 -3.27 12.36
CA MET A 62 4.47 -4.65 12.37
C MET A 62 5.89 -4.75 11.80
N ARG A 63 6.19 -4.01 10.73
CA ARG A 63 7.53 -3.96 10.13
C ARG A 63 8.55 -3.34 11.08
N ALA A 64 8.16 -2.31 11.82
CA ALA A 64 9.01 -1.64 12.80
C ALA A 64 9.23 -2.50 14.05
N GLY A 65 8.15 -3.04 14.64
CA GLY A 65 8.19 -3.76 15.91
C GLY A 65 8.53 -5.25 15.83
N GLN A 66 8.30 -5.92 14.69
CA GLN A 66 8.50 -7.37 14.53
C GLN A 66 9.21 -7.70 13.21
N ARG A 67 10.41 -7.13 13.00
CA ARG A 67 11.14 -7.17 11.72
C ARG A 67 11.33 -8.57 11.13
N ASP A 68 11.79 -9.54 11.91
CA ASP A 68 12.04 -10.90 11.39
C ASP A 68 10.75 -11.62 11.01
N ARG A 69 9.70 -11.45 11.80
CA ARG A 69 8.36 -11.97 11.51
C ARG A 69 7.81 -11.35 10.23
N TRP A 70 7.93 -10.03 10.09
CA TRP A 70 7.54 -9.30 8.89
C TRP A 70 8.25 -9.86 7.65
N LEU A 71 9.58 -9.99 7.69
CA LEU A 71 10.36 -10.54 6.58
C LEU A 71 9.97 -11.99 6.26
N GLY A 72 9.71 -12.81 7.27
CA GLY A 72 9.18 -14.17 7.09
C GLY A 72 7.84 -14.19 6.37
N GLY A 73 6.92 -13.31 6.79
CA GLY A 73 5.62 -13.09 6.14
C GLY A 73 5.75 -12.67 4.68
N MET A 74 6.57 -11.65 4.40
CA MET A 74 6.78 -11.14 3.05
C MET A 74 7.40 -12.20 2.11
N ARG A 75 8.34 -13.02 2.60
CA ARG A 75 8.88 -14.14 1.81
C ARG A 75 7.82 -15.19 1.50
N LYS A 76 6.96 -15.52 2.46
CA LYS A 76 5.85 -16.47 2.27
C LYS A 76 4.83 -15.92 1.27
N PHE A 77 4.43 -14.66 1.45
CA PHE A 77 3.51 -13.96 0.57
C PHE A 77 4.04 -13.90 -0.87
N ARG A 78 5.31 -13.50 -1.07
CA ARG A 78 5.94 -13.52 -2.39
C ARG A 78 5.87 -14.89 -3.06
N ARG A 79 6.19 -15.98 -2.35
CA ARG A 79 6.10 -17.34 -2.93
C ARG A 79 4.67 -17.69 -3.35
N LYS A 80 3.66 -17.31 -2.55
CA LYS A 80 2.25 -17.51 -2.89
C LYS A 80 1.89 -16.77 -4.17
N MET A 81 2.18 -15.47 -4.23
CA MET A 81 1.92 -14.63 -5.41
C MET A 81 2.58 -15.17 -6.68
N MET A 82 3.84 -15.63 -6.57
CA MET A 82 4.56 -16.26 -7.68
C MET A 82 3.88 -17.54 -8.19
N SER A 83 3.39 -18.38 -7.27
CA SER A 83 2.70 -19.62 -7.61
C SER A 83 1.35 -19.36 -8.28
N GLU A 84 0.62 -18.33 -7.85
CA GLU A 84 -0.70 -18.01 -8.38
C GLU A 84 -0.63 -17.30 -9.74
N ARG A 85 0.37 -16.43 -9.94
CA ARG A 85 0.51 -15.62 -11.17
C ARG A 85 1.47 -16.18 -12.20
N GLY A 86 2.31 -17.15 -11.86
CA GLY A 86 3.27 -17.78 -12.76
C GLY A 86 4.35 -16.86 -13.34
N ARG A 87 4.38 -15.57 -12.98
CA ARG A 87 5.31 -14.55 -13.49
C ARG A 87 6.33 -14.19 -12.41
N PRO A 88 7.64 -14.18 -12.72
CA PRO A 88 8.61 -13.54 -11.84
C PRO A 88 8.33 -12.04 -11.76
N ILE A 89 8.35 -11.53 -10.53
CA ILE A 89 8.35 -10.10 -10.21
C ILE A 89 9.71 -9.53 -10.56
#